data_AF-A0A2N5E256-F1
#
_entry.id   AF-A0A2N5E256-F1
#
_cell.length_a   1.000
_cell.length_b   1.000
_cell.length_c   1.000
_cell.angle_alpha   90.00
_cell.angle_beta   90.00
_cell.angle_gamma   90.00
#
_symmetry.space_group_name_H-M   'P 1'
#
loop_
_entity.id
_entity.type
_entity.pdbx_description
1 polymer ?
#
loop_
_entity_poly.entity_id
_entity_poly.type
_entity_poly.pdbx_seq_one_letter_code
_entity_poly.pdbx_strand_id
1 'polypeptide(L)'
;MLYSCMNNTKWNEIRQAMVNMASPPLWKTTSLNGYESAVDGEWFYHFSEGGYSDIQYLDVLTNSIEQHAAVGALLRAIHLPGIEISTGYRIFGYTDSASYVGYL
;
A
#
# COMPACT_ATOMS: atom_id res chain seq x y z
N MET A 1 21.31 -1.71 0.72
CA MET A 1 20.88 -0.48 0.01
C MET A 1 19.46 -0.75 -0.46
N LEU A 2 18.52 0.16 -0.22
CA LEU A 2 17.14 0.00 -0.68
C LEU A 2 16.98 0.62 -2.07
N TYR A 3 16.23 -0.04 -2.95
CA TYR A 3 15.92 0.40 -4.29
C TYR A 3 14.43 0.70 -4.42
N SER A 4 14.09 1.80 -5.08
CA SER A 4 12.69 2.12 -5.35
C SER A 4 12.12 1.15 -6.39
N CYS A 5 10.96 0.57 -6.09
CA CYS A 5 10.20 -0.29 -6.99
C CYS A 5 8.85 0.31 -7.39
N MET A 6 8.60 1.56 -7.01
CA MET A 6 7.31 2.23 -7.15
C MET A 6 7.48 3.61 -7.79
N ASN A 7 6.41 4.15 -8.37
CA ASN A 7 6.38 5.53 -8.85
C ASN A 7 5.11 6.26 -8.38
N ASN A 8 5.11 7.59 -8.52
CA ASN A 8 4.00 8.43 -8.08
C ASN A 8 2.68 8.12 -8.81
N THR A 9 2.72 7.61 -10.04
CA THR A 9 1.51 7.23 -10.79
C THR A 9 0.79 6.08 -10.10
N LYS A 10 1.52 5.03 -9.75
CA LYS A 10 0.94 3.86 -9.08
C LYS A 10 0.49 4.17 -7.65
N TRP A 11 1.22 5.02 -6.93
CA TRP A 11 0.77 5.53 -5.63
C TRP A 11 -0.54 6.32 -5.75
N ASN A 12 -0.68 7.13 -6.80
CA ASN A 12 -1.93 7.83 -7.07
C ASN A 12 -3.07 6.88 -7.45
N GLU A 13 -2.81 5.80 -8.19
CA GLU A 13 -3.82 4.76 -8.48
C GLU A 13 -4.34 4.12 -7.19
N ILE A 14 -3.45 3.82 -6.22
CA ILE A 14 -3.86 3.37 -4.89
C ILE A 14 -4.71 4.43 -4.18
N ARG A 15 -4.29 5.70 -4.20
CA ARG A 15 -5.05 6.79 -3.58
C ARG A 15 -6.45 6.94 -4.17
N GLN A 16 -6.58 6.83 -5.50
CA GLN A 16 -7.89 6.86 -6.17
C GLN A 16 -8.74 5.66 -5.76
N ALA A 17 -8.14 4.47 -5.62
CA ALA A 17 -8.84 3.30 -5.13
C ALA A 17 -9.35 3.48 -3.70
N MET A 18 -8.54 4.01 -2.79
CA MET A 18 -8.93 4.30 -1.40
C MET A 18 -10.21 5.15 -1.35
N VAL A 19 -10.29 6.22 -2.15
CA VAL A 19 -11.43 7.15 -2.21
C VAL A 19 -12.71 6.46 -2.70
N ASN A 20 -12.60 5.46 -3.57
CA ASN A 20 -13.74 4.82 -4.24
C ASN A 20 -14.21 3.54 -3.55
N MET A 21 -13.59 3.12 -2.44
CA MET A 21 -13.99 1.93 -1.70
C MET A 21 -15.21 2.21 -0.81
N ALA A 22 -16.28 1.43 -1.00
CA ALA A 22 -17.47 1.51 -0.15
C ALA A 22 -17.22 1.00 1.29
N SER A 23 -16.27 0.07 1.45
CA SER A 23 -15.84 -0.45 2.75
C SER A 23 -14.31 -0.36 2.84
N PRO A 24 -13.77 0.80 3.26
CA PRO A 24 -12.32 1.01 3.25
C PRO A 24 -11.62 0.12 4.29
N PRO A 25 -10.49 -0.52 3.94
CA PRO A 25 -9.62 -1.16 4.92
C PRO A 25 -8.91 -0.09 5.76
N LEU A 26 -8.17 -0.51 6.79
CA LEU A 26 -7.26 0.38 7.49
C LEU A 26 -5.91 0.42 6.76
N TRP A 27 -5.25 1.57 6.80
CA TRP A 27 -3.99 1.79 6.11
C TRP A 27 -2.91 2.21 7.11
N LYS A 28 -1.67 1.84 6.82
CA LYS A 28 -0.49 2.27 7.59
C LYS A 28 0.73 2.32 6.68
N THR A 29 1.53 3.38 6.77
CA THR A 29 2.82 3.44 6.08
C THR A 29 3.97 3.24 7.06
N THR A 30 5.05 2.65 6.55
CA THR A 30 6.36 2.67 7.18
C THR A 30 7.31 3.42 6.28
N SER A 31 8.02 4.39 6.85
CA SER A 31 8.95 5.26 6.14
C SER A 31 10.37 4.66 6.13
N LEU A 32 11.22 5.11 5.21
CA LEU A 32 12.62 4.68 5.08
C LEU A 32 13.47 4.88 6.35
N ASN A 33 13.08 5.82 7.22
CA ASN A 33 13.73 6.07 8.50
C ASN A 33 13.18 5.19 9.65
N GLY A 34 12.25 4.27 9.35
CA GLY A 34 11.59 3.41 10.33
C GLY A 34 10.40 4.04 11.05
N TYR A 35 10.02 5.28 10.71
CA TYR A 35 8.80 5.88 11.24
C TYR A 35 7.57 5.13 10.74
N GLU A 36 6.64 4.85 11.65
CA GLU A 36 5.36 4.21 11.36
C GLU A 36 4.22 5.20 11.60
N SER A 37 3.31 5.29 10.63
CA SER A 37 2.10 6.09 10.80
C SER A 37 1.13 5.46 11.79
N ALA A 38 0.13 6.24 12.21
CA ALA A 38 -1.07 5.67 12.81
C ALA A 38 -1.79 4.76 11.81
N VAL A 39 -2.56 3.81 12.34
CA VAL A 39 -3.48 2.97 11.56
C VAL A 39 -4.77 3.76 11.36
N ASP A 40 -5.15 4.02 10.11
CA ASP A 40 -6.26 4.92 9.80
C ASP A 40 -6.99 4.50 8.50
N GLY A 41 -8.32 4.47 8.55
CA GLY A 41 -9.21 4.13 7.42
C GLY A 41 -9.67 5.34 6.59
N GLU A 42 -9.52 6.55 7.12
CA GLU A 42 -9.92 7.82 6.45
C GLU A 42 -8.72 8.57 5.86
N TRP A 43 -7.52 8.00 5.95
CA TRP A 43 -6.25 8.70 5.69
C TRP A 43 -5.98 9.07 4.22
N PHE A 44 -6.87 8.72 3.30
CA PHE A 44 -6.67 8.91 1.86
C PHE A 44 -6.54 10.37 1.41
N TYR A 45 -7.05 11.33 2.19
CA TYR A 45 -6.86 12.77 1.94
C TYR A 45 -5.42 13.23 2.22
N HIS A 46 -4.77 12.62 3.22
CA HIS A 46 -3.41 12.96 3.63
C HIS A 46 -2.35 12.05 3.02
N PHE A 47 -2.74 10.95 2.38
CA PHE A 47 -1.83 9.95 1.83
C PHE A 47 -0.79 10.51 0.84
N SER A 48 -1.10 11.63 0.17
CA SER A 48 -0.18 12.31 -0.77
C SER A 48 0.56 13.51 -0.15
N GLU A 49 0.29 13.88 1.09
CA GLU A 49 0.96 15.01 1.75
C GLU A 49 2.43 14.67 1.98
N GLY A 50 3.34 15.58 1.58
CA GLY A 50 4.79 15.32 1.63
C GLY A 50 5.31 14.42 0.50
N GLY A 51 4.43 13.86 -0.34
CA GLY A 51 4.79 12.94 -1.42
C GLY A 51 4.91 11.49 -0.98
N TYR A 52 5.51 10.64 -1.82
CA TYR A 52 5.61 9.18 -1.59
C TYR A 52 7.05 8.68 -1.50
N SER A 53 8.04 9.58 -1.57
CA SER A 53 9.45 9.24 -1.77
C SER A 53 10.10 8.59 -0.55
N ASP A 54 9.46 8.66 0.61
CA ASP A 54 9.95 8.07 1.86
C ASP A 54 9.15 6.84 2.28
N ILE A 55 8.06 6.50 1.61
CA ILE A 55 7.24 5.32 1.93
C ILE A 55 8.03 4.07 1.56
N GLN A 56 8.54 3.35 2.56
CA GLN A 56 9.18 2.06 2.36
C GLN A 56 8.15 0.99 1.98
N TYR A 57 7.03 0.94 2.72
CA TYR A 57 5.89 0.10 2.37
C TYR A 57 4.58 0.66 2.95
N LEU A 58 3.48 0.29 2.32
CA LEU A 58 2.10 0.51 2.74
C LEU A 58 1.49 -0.83 3.15
N ASP A 59 1.05 -0.93 4.39
CA ASP A 59 0.21 -2.04 4.86
C ASP A 59 -1.26 -1.68 4.66
N VAL A 60 -2.00 -2.63 4.10
CA VAL A 60 -3.44 -2.59 3.87
C VAL A 60 -4.07 -3.65 4.75
N LEU A 61 -4.74 -3.24 5.83
CA LEU A 61 -5.24 -4.11 6.87
C LEU A 61 -6.74 -4.35 6.70
N THR A 62 -7.11 -5.61 6.48
CA THR A 62 -8.48 -6.02 6.15
C THR A 62 -9.14 -6.69 7.35
N ASN A 63 -10.44 -6.45 7.55
CA ASN A 63 -11.18 -6.93 8.74
C ASN A 63 -12.23 -8.02 8.46
N SER A 64 -12.51 -8.35 7.19
CA SER A 64 -13.39 -9.44 6.79
C SER A 64 -12.89 -10.15 5.54
N ILE A 65 -13.40 -11.37 5.29
CA ILE A 65 -13.06 -12.16 4.11
C ILE A 65 -13.48 -11.43 2.82
N GLU A 66 -14.66 -10.81 2.83
CA GLU A 66 -15.22 -10.06 1.70
C GLU A 66 -14.39 -8.81 1.41
N GLN A 67 -14.02 -8.06 2.44
CA GLN A 67 -13.14 -6.90 2.29
C GLN A 67 -11.77 -7.33 1.77
N HIS A 68 -11.20 -8.41 2.31
CA HIS A 68 -9.91 -8.93 1.88
C HIS A 68 -9.92 -9.32 0.40
N ALA A 69 -10.95 -10.04 -0.05
CA ALA A 69 -11.10 -10.42 -1.46
C ALA A 69 -11.24 -9.19 -2.38
N ALA A 70 -12.03 -8.18 -1.98
CA ALA A 70 -12.24 -6.97 -2.76
C ALA A 70 -10.97 -6.12 -2.87
N VAL A 71 -10.27 -5.92 -1.76
CA VAL A 71 -8.97 -5.22 -1.72
C VAL A 71 -7.96 -5.96 -2.58
N GLY A 72 -7.84 -7.27 -2.42
CA GLY A 72 -6.93 -8.08 -3.23
C GLY A 72 -7.21 -7.94 -4.73
N ALA A 73 -8.47 -8.05 -5.16
CA ALA A 73 -8.84 -7.90 -6.57
C ALA A 73 -8.42 -6.52 -7.13
N LEU A 74 -8.58 -5.47 -6.34
CA LEU A 74 -8.19 -4.12 -6.72
C LEU A 74 -6.67 -3.95 -6.81
N LEU A 75 -5.91 -4.43 -5.82
CA LEU A 75 -4.45 -4.31 -5.80
C LEU A 75 -3.83 -5.05 -6.99
N ARG A 76 -4.37 -6.23 -7.33
CA ARG A 76 -3.97 -7.01 -8.50
C ARG A 76 -4.30 -6.33 -9.83
N ALA A 77 -5.45 -5.65 -9.91
CA ALA A 77 -5.82 -4.88 -11.10
C ALA A 77 -4.88 -3.69 -11.34
N ILE A 78 -4.34 -3.08 -10.27
CA ILE A 78 -3.34 -2.02 -10.38
C ILE A 78 -1.95 -2.59 -10.72
N HIS A 79 -1.71 -3.88 -10.49
CA HIS A 79 -0.42 -4.55 -10.69
C HIS A 79 0.68 -3.93 -9.82
N LEU A 80 0.65 -4.26 -8.54
CA LEU A 80 1.46 -3.60 -7.51
C LEU A 80 2.57 -4.53 -6.99
N PRO A 81 3.78 -4.01 -6.74
CA PRO A 81 4.83 -4.74 -6.04
C PRO A 81 4.39 -4.98 -4.61
N GLY A 82 4.05 -6.22 -4.26
CA GLY A 82 3.47 -6.51 -2.97
C GLY A 82 3.27 -7.98 -2.70
N ILE A 83 2.90 -8.27 -1.46
CA ILE A 83 2.58 -9.61 -0.98
C ILE A 83 1.32 -9.57 -0.13
N GLU A 84 0.63 -10.70 -0.11
CA GLU A 84 -0.39 -10.97 0.90
C GLU A 84 0.30 -11.31 2.23
N ILE A 85 -0.24 -10.79 3.33
CA ILE A 85 0.20 -11.04 4.70
C ILE A 85 -1.01 -11.48 5.54
N SER A 86 -0.77 -12.01 6.74
CA SER A 86 -1.84 -12.56 7.59
C SER A 86 -2.96 -11.58 7.92
N THR A 87 -2.69 -10.27 7.91
CA THR A 87 -3.64 -9.21 8.25
C THR A 87 -4.16 -8.44 7.03
N GLY A 88 -3.77 -8.82 5.81
CA GLY A 88 -4.12 -8.09 4.59
C GLY A 88 -3.01 -8.13 3.54
N TYR A 89 -2.52 -6.97 3.11
CA TYR A 89 -1.51 -6.86 2.05
C TYR A 89 -0.41 -5.88 2.43
N ARG A 90 0.79 -6.10 1.90
CA ARG A 90 1.91 -5.16 1.97
C ARG A 90 2.33 -4.77 0.57
N ILE A 91 2.31 -3.46 0.29
CA ILE A 91 2.77 -2.87 -0.97
C ILE A 91 4.11 -2.19 -0.75
N PHE A 92 5.11 -2.51 -1.56
CA PHE A 92 6.47 -2.02 -1.39
C PHE A 92 6.70 -0.74 -2.20
N GLY A 93 7.20 0.30 -1.54
CA GLY A 93 7.81 1.45 -2.18
C GLY A 93 9.30 1.22 -2.47
N TYR A 94 9.97 0.54 -1.54
CA TYR A 94 11.39 0.23 -1.59
C TYR A 94 11.69 -1.19 -1.10
N THR A 95 12.65 -1.87 -1.75
CA THR A 95 13.11 -3.22 -1.37
C THR A 95 14.64 -3.32 -1.33
N ASP A 96 15.16 -4.32 -0.62
CA ASP A 96 16.60 -4.62 -0.52
C ASP A 96 17.19 -5.24 -1.80
N SER A 97 16.33 -5.78 -2.67
CA SER A 97 16.67 -6.27 -4.00
C SER A 97 15.48 -6.10 -4.96
N ALA A 98 15.73 -5.56 -6.15
CA ALA A 98 14.72 -5.46 -7.21
C ALA A 98 14.33 -6.84 -7.78
N SER A 99 15.09 -7.90 -7.47
CA SER A 99 14.99 -9.21 -8.14
C SER A 99 13.96 -10.18 -7.52
N TYR A 100 13.28 -9.80 -6.44
CA TYR A 100 12.31 -10.67 -5.75
C TYR A 100 11.06 -9.92 -5.28
N VAL A 101 10.62 -8.94 -6.07
CA VAL A 101 9.36 -8.27 -5.79
C VAL A 101 8.25 -9.04 -6.51
N GLY A 102 7.53 -9.87 -5.76
CA GLY A 102 6.27 -10.44 -6.23
C GLY A 102 5.30 -9.30 -6.57
N TYR A 103 4.50 -9.50 -7.61
CA TYR A 103 3.43 -8.57 -7.96
C TYR A 103 2.11 -9.21 -7.56
N LEU A 104 1.28 -8.41 -6.88
CA LEU A 104 -0.15 -8.66 -6.79
C LEU A 104 -0.73 -8.36 -8.19
#